data_AF-A0A150PQ92-F1
#
_entry.id   AF-A0A150PQ92-F1
#
_cell.length_a   1.000
_cell.length_b   1.000
_cell.length_c   1.000
_cell.angle_alpha   90.00
_cell.angle_beta   90.00
_cell.angle_gamma   90.00
#
_symmetry.space_group_name_H-M   'P 1'
#
loop_
_entity.id
_entity.type
_entity.pdbx_description
1 polymer ?
#
loop_
_entity_poly.entity_id
_entity_poly.type
_entity_poly.pdbx_seq_one_letter_code
_entity_poly.pdbx_strand_id
1 'polypeptide(L)'
;MEGGLRAGDRRKGGHVNQLKGEGAGDERRRCELKSLARNQRAYKLVTGWPGPVRKSAVELAQGYPVELRAMGTMQTLAISMGKAEAGHSALAGALADWVLSWESGAPLGIPEAARSPEELLRRLSRASRAEYLAADSEAVAFADAIKLIGKAVLRSETPARPGGRGEADPRTGKAAARSD
;
A
#
# COMPACT_ATOMS: atom_id res chain seq x y z
N MET A 1 41.88 65.86 -25.91
CA MET A 1 41.40 64.56 -26.40
C MET A 1 40.39 64.04 -25.38
N GLU A 2 39.14 63.94 -25.83
CA GLU A 2 37.99 63.11 -25.35
C GLU A 2 37.76 63.01 -23.82
N GLY A 3 36.67 63.47 -23.21
CA GLY A 3 35.33 63.82 -23.68
C GLY A 3 34.40 62.60 -23.74
N GLY A 4 33.54 62.37 -22.74
CA GLY A 4 32.39 61.46 -22.91
C GLY A 4 31.74 60.84 -21.67
N LEU A 5 30.97 61.64 -20.91
CA LEU A 5 29.82 61.14 -20.12
C LEU A 5 28.70 60.73 -21.10
N ARG A 6 28.16 59.51 -20.99
CA ARG A 6 26.83 59.18 -21.51
C ARG A 6 26.04 58.29 -20.56
N ALA A 7 24.96 58.89 -20.05
CA ALA A 7 23.77 58.21 -19.58
C ALA A 7 23.08 57.50 -20.76
N GLY A 8 22.50 56.33 -20.47
CA GLY A 8 21.74 55.54 -21.42
C GLY A 8 20.78 54.61 -20.68
N ASP A 9 19.71 55.19 -20.16
CA ASP A 9 18.47 54.48 -19.83
C ASP A 9 17.93 53.80 -21.10
N ARG A 10 17.75 52.47 -21.06
CA ARG A 10 16.66 51.82 -21.77
C ARG A 10 16.38 50.42 -21.22
N ARG A 11 15.33 50.39 -20.39
CA ARG A 11 14.43 49.26 -20.14
C ARG A 11 14.44 48.20 -21.26
N LYS A 12 14.81 46.97 -20.91
CA LYS A 12 14.21 45.75 -21.44
C LYS A 12 13.57 45.06 -20.24
N GLY A 13 12.25 45.13 -20.11
CA GLY A 13 11.36 44.08 -20.62
C GLY A 13 11.43 42.91 -19.64
N GLY A 14 10.53 42.79 -18.67
CA GLY A 14 9.12 42.53 -18.92
C GLY A 14 8.91 41.03 -18.87
N HIS A 15 8.35 40.57 -17.73
CA HIS A 15 7.70 39.29 -17.47
C HIS A 15 8.01 38.10 -18.37
N VAL A 16 8.50 37.01 -17.76
CA VAL A 16 7.73 35.76 -17.80
C VAL A 16 7.84 35.05 -16.44
N ASN A 17 6.80 35.20 -15.63
CA ASN A 17 6.45 34.27 -14.56
C ASN A 17 5.88 33.01 -15.26
N GLN A 18 6.72 32.10 -15.72
CA GLN A 18 6.30 30.79 -16.24
C GLN A 18 7.21 29.72 -15.66
N LEU A 19 6.82 29.18 -14.51
CA LEU A 19 7.01 27.78 -14.12
C LEU A 19 5.95 27.44 -13.06
N LYS A 20 4.67 27.66 -13.38
CA LYS A 20 3.55 27.28 -12.51
C LYS A 20 2.55 26.46 -13.33
N GLY A 21 2.86 25.18 -13.55
CA GLY A 21 1.91 24.28 -14.22
C GLY A 21 2.42 22.88 -14.56
N GLU A 22 3.69 22.70 -14.94
CA GLU A 22 4.16 21.43 -15.52
C GLU A 22 4.55 20.36 -14.48
N GLY A 23 5.02 20.76 -13.30
CA GLY A 23 5.44 19.81 -12.25
C GLY A 23 4.29 19.01 -11.63
N ALA A 24 3.09 19.60 -11.53
CA ALA A 24 1.96 18.97 -10.87
C ALA A 24 1.38 17.78 -11.66
N GLY A 25 1.46 17.82 -13.00
CA GLY A 25 1.03 16.71 -13.85
C GLY A 25 1.98 15.51 -13.78
N ASP A 26 3.28 15.79 -13.73
CA ASP A 26 4.32 14.77 -13.61
C ASP A 26 4.33 14.12 -12.21
N GLU A 27 4.14 14.92 -11.15
CA GLU A 27 3.99 14.40 -9.78
C GLU A 27 2.78 13.48 -9.61
N ARG A 28 1.61 13.88 -10.12
CA ARG A 28 0.41 13.03 -10.09
C ARG A 28 0.64 11.71 -10.82
N ARG A 29 1.23 11.77 -12.01
CA ARG A 29 1.56 10.57 -12.80
C ARG A 29 2.54 9.65 -12.06
N ARG A 30 3.56 10.20 -11.41
CA ARG A 30 4.47 9.42 -10.55
C ARG A 30 3.73 8.77 -9.37
N CYS A 31 2.84 9.50 -8.72
CA CYS A 31 2.01 8.96 -7.63
C CYS A 31 1.11 7.80 -8.09
N GLU A 32 0.46 7.95 -9.25
CA GLU A 32 -0.40 6.91 -9.84
C GLU A 32 0.41 5.66 -10.20
N LEU A 33 1.57 5.82 -10.84
CA LEU A 33 2.46 4.72 -11.18
C LEU A 33 2.96 4.00 -9.92
N LYS A 34 3.32 4.73 -8.86
CA LYS A 34 3.69 4.14 -7.57
C LYS A 34 2.53 3.37 -6.95
N SER A 35 1.32 3.93 -6.94
CA SER A 35 0.14 3.25 -6.41
C SER A 35 -0.20 1.98 -7.20
N LEU A 36 -0.03 2.00 -8.52
CA LEU A 36 -0.21 0.82 -9.36
C LEU A 36 0.84 -0.25 -9.05
N ALA A 37 2.11 0.12 -8.99
CA ALA A 37 3.21 -0.80 -8.64
C ALA A 37 2.98 -1.44 -7.27
N ARG A 38 2.54 -0.64 -6.30
CA ARG A 38 2.16 -1.07 -4.96
C ARG A 38 1.08 -2.16 -5.00
N ASN A 39 -0.02 -1.89 -5.70
CA ASN A 39 -1.15 -2.82 -5.81
C ASN A 39 -0.76 -4.11 -6.55
N GLN A 40 0.00 -4.00 -7.64
CA GLN A 40 0.49 -5.16 -8.38
C GLN A 40 1.40 -6.04 -7.52
N ARG A 41 2.27 -5.43 -6.72
CA ARG A 41 3.18 -6.16 -5.84
C ARG A 41 2.43 -6.84 -4.69
N ALA A 42 1.50 -6.13 -4.05
CA ALA A 42 0.63 -6.69 -3.03
C ALA A 42 -0.17 -7.89 -3.58
N TYR A 43 -0.73 -7.78 -4.79
CA TYR A 43 -1.40 -8.90 -5.45
C TYR A 43 -0.49 -10.11 -5.65
N LYS A 44 0.68 -9.90 -6.27
CA LYS A 44 1.66 -10.97 -6.50
C LYS A 44 2.03 -11.70 -5.20
N LEU A 45 2.35 -10.95 -4.14
CA LEU A 45 2.69 -11.52 -2.83
C LEU A 45 1.53 -12.31 -2.24
N VAL A 46 0.34 -11.70 -2.16
CA VAL A 46 -0.85 -12.34 -1.59
C VAL A 46 -1.14 -13.65 -2.31
N THR A 47 -1.19 -13.66 -3.64
CA THR A 47 -1.46 -14.88 -4.42
C THR A 47 -0.34 -15.91 -4.34
N GLY A 48 0.91 -15.46 -4.13
CA GLY A 48 2.07 -16.33 -4.01
C GLY A 48 2.22 -16.99 -2.64
N TRP A 49 1.57 -16.47 -1.60
CA TRP A 49 1.60 -17.09 -0.27
C TRP A 49 0.87 -18.44 -0.24
N PRO A 50 1.39 -19.46 0.48
CA PRO A 50 0.66 -20.71 0.72
C PRO A 50 -0.68 -20.46 1.40
N GLY A 51 -1.73 -21.23 1.07
CA GLY A 51 -3.10 -21.01 1.56
C GLY A 51 -3.24 -20.70 3.07
N PRO A 52 -2.67 -21.53 3.97
CA PRO A 52 -2.72 -21.26 5.42
C PRO A 52 -2.01 -19.97 5.83
N VAL A 53 -0.83 -19.70 5.25
CA VAL A 53 -0.05 -18.48 5.51
C VAL A 53 -0.80 -17.25 4.98
N ARG A 54 -1.36 -17.35 3.77
CA ARG A 54 -2.17 -16.31 3.14
C ARG A 54 -3.36 -15.95 4.03
N LYS A 55 -4.11 -16.94 4.50
CA LYS A 55 -5.27 -16.71 5.36
C LYS A 55 -4.88 -15.96 6.64
N SER A 56 -3.89 -16.47 7.38
CA SER A 56 -3.38 -15.84 8.61
C SER A 56 -2.85 -14.42 8.35
N ALA A 57 -2.01 -14.23 7.33
CA ALA A 57 -1.48 -12.91 6.96
C ALA A 57 -2.58 -11.91 6.59
N VAL A 58 -3.62 -12.33 5.86
CA VAL A 58 -4.73 -11.45 5.46
C VAL A 58 -5.65 -11.10 6.64
N GLU A 59 -5.84 -12.03 7.57
CA GLU A 59 -6.57 -11.79 8.82
C GLU A 59 -5.84 -10.75 9.68
N LEU A 60 -4.52 -10.92 9.88
CA LEU A 60 -3.66 -9.94 10.56
C LEU A 60 -3.65 -8.58 9.85
N ALA A 61 -3.57 -8.57 8.52
CA ALA A 61 -3.57 -7.35 7.71
C ALA A 61 -4.83 -6.48 7.89
N GLN A 62 -5.92 -7.02 8.45
CA GLN A 62 -7.11 -6.21 8.73
C GLN A 62 -6.85 -5.14 9.80
N GLY A 63 -6.03 -5.46 10.81
CA GLY A 63 -5.62 -4.56 11.91
C GLY A 63 -4.25 -3.92 11.70
N TYR A 64 -3.38 -4.55 10.91
CA TYR A 64 -1.98 -4.15 10.75
C TYR A 64 -1.75 -2.67 10.34
N PRO A 65 -2.51 -2.07 9.40
CA PRO A 65 -2.36 -0.65 9.07
C PRO A 65 -2.70 0.29 10.23
N VAL A 66 -3.53 -0.14 11.17
CA VAL A 66 -3.86 0.64 12.38
C VAL A 66 -2.70 0.58 13.36
N GLU A 67 -2.13 -0.60 13.57
CA GLU A 67 -0.94 -0.81 14.41
C GLU A 67 0.26 0.02 13.91
N LEU A 68 0.51 0.00 12.60
CA LEU A 68 1.56 0.81 11.97
C LEU A 68 1.36 2.31 12.25
N ARG A 69 0.14 2.84 12.13
CA ARG A 69 -0.13 4.26 12.43
C ARG A 69 -0.02 4.59 13.92
N ALA A 70 -0.36 3.65 14.79
CA ALA A 70 -0.40 3.88 16.24
C ALA A 70 0.99 3.79 16.90
N MET A 71 1.79 2.80 16.50
CA MET A 71 3.09 2.50 17.11
C MET A 71 4.29 2.85 16.21
N GLY A 72 4.04 3.08 14.92
CA GLY A 72 5.07 3.23 13.91
C GLY A 72 5.56 1.89 13.37
N THR A 73 6.18 1.96 12.19
CA THR A 73 6.68 0.79 11.45
C THR A 73 7.77 0.04 12.21
N MET A 74 8.69 0.74 12.88
CA MET A 74 9.80 0.07 13.59
C MET A 74 9.29 -0.85 14.71
N GLN A 75 8.40 -0.36 15.56
CA GLN A 75 7.87 -1.13 16.69
C GLN A 75 6.97 -2.28 16.21
N THR A 76 6.07 -2.00 15.27
CA THR A 76 5.17 -3.02 14.69
C THR A 76 5.96 -4.14 14.00
N LEU A 77 7.02 -3.80 13.28
CA LEU A 77 7.92 -4.75 12.63
C LEU A 77 8.66 -5.61 13.66
N ALA A 78 9.25 -4.99 14.68
CA ALA A 78 9.96 -5.73 15.74
C ALA A 78 9.03 -6.70 16.48
N ILE A 79 7.79 -6.30 16.78
CA ILE A 79 6.78 -7.19 17.37
C ILE A 79 6.49 -8.35 16.42
N SER A 80 6.26 -8.09 15.14
CA SER A 80 5.94 -9.12 14.15
C SER A 80 7.06 -10.14 14.00
N MET A 81 8.32 -9.70 13.99
CA MET A 81 9.49 -10.57 13.95
C MET A 81 9.64 -11.44 15.21
N GLY A 82 9.13 -10.97 16.36
CA GLY A 82 9.13 -11.73 17.60
C GLY A 82 7.98 -12.76 17.72
N LYS A 83 7.04 -12.80 16.77
CA LYS A 83 5.93 -13.76 16.77
C LYS A 83 6.31 -14.99 15.93
N ALA A 84 6.00 -16.18 16.44
CA ALA A 84 6.24 -17.44 15.72
C ALA A 84 5.18 -17.76 14.64
N GLU A 85 4.18 -16.90 14.48
CA GLU A 85 3.09 -17.12 13.53
C GLU A 85 3.52 -16.76 12.10
N ALA A 86 3.28 -17.69 11.16
CA ALA A 86 3.71 -17.53 9.77
C ALA A 86 3.12 -16.28 9.08
N GLY A 87 1.91 -15.84 9.45
CA GLY A 87 1.32 -14.62 8.92
C GLY A 87 2.08 -13.35 9.30
N HIS A 88 2.60 -13.28 10.53
CA HIS A 88 3.45 -12.17 10.97
C HIS A 88 4.76 -12.12 10.17
N SER A 89 5.42 -13.27 9.97
CA SER A 89 6.63 -13.35 9.15
C SER A 89 6.37 -12.98 7.68
N ALA A 90 5.24 -13.40 7.11
CA ALA A 90 4.85 -13.04 5.74
C ALA A 90 4.60 -11.54 5.58
N LEU A 91 3.91 -10.90 6.52
CA LEU A 91 3.67 -9.45 6.51
C LEU A 91 4.96 -8.65 6.71
N ALA A 92 5.81 -9.06 7.66
CA ALA A 92 7.10 -8.43 7.88
C ALA A 92 7.99 -8.50 6.63
N GLY A 93 8.07 -9.68 6.01
CA GLY A 93 8.81 -9.88 4.75
C GLY A 93 8.24 -9.05 3.59
N ALA A 94 6.92 -8.94 3.49
CA ALA A 94 6.27 -8.11 2.47
C ALA A 94 6.56 -6.62 2.67
N LEU A 95 6.49 -6.12 3.90
CA LEU A 95 6.85 -4.73 4.20
C LEU A 95 8.31 -4.46 3.84
N ALA A 96 9.23 -5.35 4.20
CA ALA A 96 10.64 -5.23 3.86
C ALA A 96 10.86 -5.22 2.34
N ASP A 97 10.25 -6.15 1.60
CA ASP A 97 10.35 -6.18 0.14
C ASP A 97 9.84 -4.90 -0.51
N TRP A 98 8.73 -4.33 -0.05
CA TRP A 98 8.20 -3.08 -0.60
C TRP A 98 9.02 -1.85 -0.19
N VAL A 99 9.20 -1.60 1.11
CA VAL A 99 9.81 -0.35 1.60
C VAL A 99 11.27 -0.21 1.17
N LEU A 100 11.98 -1.34 1.02
CA LEU A 100 13.37 -1.35 0.53
C LEU A 100 13.45 -1.43 -1.01
N SER A 101 12.32 -1.43 -1.72
CA SER A 101 12.30 -1.45 -3.18
C SER A 101 12.49 -0.06 -3.79
N TRP A 102 13.00 -0.01 -5.02
CA TRP A 102 13.04 1.22 -5.81
C TRP A 102 11.64 1.73 -6.14
N GLU A 103 10.66 0.83 -6.33
CA GLU A 103 9.29 1.21 -6.70
C GLU A 103 8.57 1.98 -5.58
N SER A 104 9.01 1.84 -4.32
CA SER A 104 8.49 2.65 -3.20
C SER A 104 8.96 4.12 -3.23
N GLY A 105 9.93 4.44 -4.09
CA GLY A 105 10.66 5.70 -4.06
C GLY A 105 11.89 5.68 -3.16
N ALA A 106 12.28 4.50 -2.65
CA ALA A 106 13.49 4.27 -1.86
C ALA A 106 13.63 5.23 -0.65
N PRO A 107 12.65 5.26 0.28
CA PRO A 107 12.61 6.23 1.37
C PRO A 107 13.77 6.09 2.36
N LEU A 108 14.47 4.95 2.35
CA LEU A 108 15.62 4.64 3.22
C LEU A 108 16.93 4.55 2.42
N GLY A 109 17.04 5.34 1.34
CA GLY A 109 18.19 5.39 0.47
C GLY A 109 18.28 4.22 -0.51
N ILE A 110 19.44 4.10 -1.16
CA ILE A 110 19.67 3.17 -2.28
C ILE A 110 19.32 1.72 -1.84
N PRO A 111 18.43 1.04 -2.57
CA PRO A 111 18.14 -0.38 -2.38
C PRO A 111 19.40 -1.23 -2.49
N GLU A 112 19.76 -1.92 -1.41
CA GLU A 112 20.77 -2.97 -1.43
C GLU A 112 20.13 -4.30 -1.86
N ALA A 113 20.97 -5.33 -2.05
CA ALA A 113 20.49 -6.66 -2.44
C ALA A 113 19.60 -7.32 -1.37
N ALA A 114 19.81 -7.02 -0.09
CA ALA A 114 19.02 -7.62 0.99
C ALA A 114 17.72 -6.85 1.23
N ARG A 115 16.58 -7.55 1.14
CA ARG A 115 15.24 -7.02 1.44
C ARG A 115 14.55 -7.81 2.53
N SER A 116 15.22 -7.92 3.68
CA SER A 116 14.72 -8.70 4.82
C SER A 116 14.12 -7.78 5.91
N PRO A 117 13.25 -8.31 6.78
CA PRO A 117 12.72 -7.59 7.93
C PRO A 117 13.81 -7.00 8.83
N GLU A 118 14.88 -7.75 9.09
CA GLU A 118 16.02 -7.33 9.89
C GLU A 118 16.73 -6.14 9.26
N GLU A 119 16.90 -6.17 7.95
CA GLU A 119 17.52 -5.09 7.20
C GLU A 119 16.66 -3.83 7.21
N LEU A 120 15.34 -3.97 7.04
CA LEU A 120 14.41 -2.86 7.17
C LEU A 120 14.50 -2.24 8.58
N LEU A 121 14.47 -3.08 9.63
CA LEU A 121 14.57 -2.62 11.01
C LEU A 121 15.89 -1.89 11.27
N ARG A 122 17.01 -2.44 10.77
CA ARG A 122 18.34 -1.82 10.86
C ARG A 122 18.36 -0.44 10.22
N ARG A 123 17.79 -0.28 9.02
CA ARG A 123 17.75 1.03 8.34
C ARG A 123 16.85 2.02 9.04
N LEU A 124 15.65 1.59 9.48
CA LEU A 124 14.74 2.45 10.23
C LEU A 124 15.41 2.98 11.51
N SER A 125 16.23 2.17 12.20
CA SER A 125 16.93 2.59 13.42
C SER A 125 17.98 3.68 13.21
N ARG A 126 18.43 3.88 11.97
CA ARG A 126 19.47 4.85 11.58
C ARG A 126 18.92 5.98 10.72
N ALA A 127 17.65 5.91 10.34
CA ALA A 127 17.00 6.86 9.46
C ALA A 127 16.88 8.22 10.14
N SER A 128 17.06 9.28 9.37
CA SER A 128 16.60 10.60 9.78
C SER A 128 15.08 10.61 9.97
N ARG A 129 14.58 11.63 10.67
CA ARG A 129 13.13 11.78 10.89
C ARG A 129 12.34 11.82 9.57
N ALA A 130 12.87 12.49 8.54
CA ALA A 130 12.19 12.61 7.25
C ALA A 130 12.12 11.26 6.52
N GLU A 131 13.24 10.53 6.48
CA GLU A 131 13.31 9.19 5.88
C GLU A 131 12.41 8.19 6.61
N TYR A 132 12.41 8.23 7.94
CA TYR A 132 11.53 7.40 8.76
C TYR A 132 10.06 7.65 8.44
N LEU A 133 9.62 8.92 8.40
CA LEU A 133 8.22 9.25 8.10
C LEU A 133 7.82 8.87 6.68
N ALA A 134 8.72 9.00 5.71
CA ALA A 134 8.49 8.55 4.34
C ALA A 134 8.35 7.02 4.27
N ALA A 135 9.23 6.28 4.95
CA ALA A 135 9.17 4.82 5.01
C ALA A 135 7.91 4.33 5.74
N ASP A 136 7.54 4.99 6.84
CA ASP A 136 6.34 4.69 7.62
C ASP A 136 5.07 4.89 6.80
N SER A 137 5.00 6.01 6.06
CA SER A 137 3.88 6.28 5.15
C SER A 137 3.76 5.23 4.04
N GLU A 138 4.88 4.77 3.48
CA GLU A 138 4.88 3.71 2.46
C GLU A 138 4.51 2.33 3.04
N ALA A 139 4.96 2.02 4.25
CA ALA A 139 4.60 0.78 4.94
C ALA A 139 3.08 0.72 5.22
N VAL A 140 2.50 1.80 5.73
CA VAL A 140 1.05 1.92 5.96
C VAL A 140 0.28 1.75 4.66
N ALA A 141 0.67 2.48 3.60
CA ALA A 141 -0.01 2.40 2.31
C ALA A 141 0.07 0.99 1.70
N PHE A 142 1.19 0.28 1.88
CA PHE A 142 1.35 -1.09 1.39
C PHE A 142 0.55 -2.10 2.21
N ALA A 143 0.53 -1.96 3.54
CA ALA A 143 -0.30 -2.79 4.41
C ALA A 143 -1.80 -2.63 4.06
N ASP A 144 -2.26 -1.41 3.76
CA ASP A 144 -3.63 -1.17 3.28
C ASP A 144 -3.89 -1.86 1.91
N ALA A 145 -2.92 -1.85 0.99
CA ALA A 145 -3.04 -2.56 -0.28
C ALA A 145 -3.15 -4.09 -0.06
N ILE A 146 -2.31 -4.67 0.79
CA ILE A 146 -2.38 -6.09 1.17
C ILE A 146 -3.73 -6.42 1.82
N LYS A 147 -4.23 -5.56 2.72
CA LYS A 147 -5.55 -5.72 3.36
C LYS A 147 -6.68 -5.82 2.35
N LEU A 148 -6.74 -4.88 1.40
CA LEU A 148 -7.82 -4.80 0.41
C LEU A 148 -7.75 -5.98 -0.57
N ILE A 149 -6.56 -6.23 -1.13
CA ILE A 149 -6.35 -7.28 -2.12
C ILE A 149 -6.48 -8.66 -1.49
N GLY A 150 -5.89 -8.87 -0.32
CA GLY A 150 -6.01 -10.09 0.47
C GLY A 150 -7.46 -10.49 0.71
N LYS A 151 -8.28 -9.53 1.13
CA LYS A 151 -9.71 -9.77 1.36
C LYS A 151 -10.44 -10.15 0.07
N ALA A 152 -10.09 -9.53 -1.06
CA ALA A 152 -10.66 -9.87 -2.36
C ALA A 152 -10.25 -11.28 -2.82
N VAL A 153 -8.98 -11.64 -2.68
CA VAL A 153 -8.45 -12.96 -3.03
C VAL A 153 -9.13 -14.06 -2.20
N LEU A 154 -9.19 -13.94 -0.87
CA LEU A 154 -9.84 -14.96 -0.03
C LEU A 154 -11.33 -15.12 -0.33
N ARG A 155 -12.03 -14.02 -0.67
CA ARG A 155 -13.43 -14.09 -1.10
C ARG A 155 -13.60 -14.85 -2.40
N SER A 156 -12.68 -14.67 -3.36
CA SER A 156 -12.71 -15.39 -4.64
C SER A 156 -12.38 -16.88 -4.50
N GLU A 157 -11.59 -17.24 -3.49
CA GLU A 157 -11.23 -18.64 -3.18
C GLU A 157 -12.34 -19.39 -2.44
N THR A 158 -13.29 -18.67 -1.81
CA THR A 158 -14.43 -19.30 -1.15
C THR A 158 -15.45 -19.68 -2.22
N PRO A 159 -15.67 -20.99 -2.51
CA PRO A 159 -16.66 -21.38 -3.49
C PRO A 159 -18.03 -20.86 -3.07
N ALA A 160 -18.78 -20.29 -4.02
CA ALA A 160 -20.16 -19.90 -3.78
C ALA A 160 -20.91 -21.12 -3.24
N ARG A 161 -21.44 -21.02 -2.01
CA ARG A 161 -22.31 -22.05 -1.43
C ARG A 161 -23.42 -22.35 -2.45
N PRO A 162 -23.56 -23.58 -2.98
CA PRO A 162 -24.73 -23.93 -3.76
C PRO A 162 -25.89 -24.09 -2.77
N GLY A 163 -26.71 -23.07 -2.58
CA GLY A 163 -27.76 -23.13 -1.56
C GLY A 163 -28.53 -21.85 -1.34
N GLY A 164 -29.30 -21.47 -2.35
CA GLY A 164 -30.39 -20.49 -2.26
C GLY A 164 -31.38 -20.69 -3.39
N ARG A 165 -31.58 -21.94 -3.82
CA ARG A 165 -32.71 -22.32 -4.66
C ARG A 165 -33.91 -22.18 -3.71
N GLY A 166 -34.79 -21.21 -3.98
CA GLY A 166 -35.94 -20.91 -3.15
C GLY A 166 -36.67 -22.20 -2.79
N GLU A 167 -36.58 -22.57 -1.52
CA GLU A 167 -37.47 -23.53 -0.92
C GLU A 167 -38.85 -22.90 -0.97
N ALA A 168 -39.63 -23.32 -1.96
CA ALA A 168 -41.03 -22.99 -2.06
C ALA A 168 -41.68 -23.46 -0.75
N ASP A 169 -42.16 -22.51 0.05
CA ASP A 169 -42.98 -22.75 1.23
C ASP A 169 -44.19 -23.60 0.79
N PRO A 170 -44.30 -24.89 1.16
CA PRO A 170 -45.47 -25.67 0.84
C PRO A 170 -46.48 -25.44 1.97
N ARG A 171 -46.93 -24.20 2.11
CA ARG A 171 -48.07 -23.86 2.95
C ARG A 171 -49.27 -23.61 2.06
N THR A 172 -50.31 -24.40 2.35
CA THR A 172 -51.70 -24.30 1.89
C THR A 172 -52.05 -24.98 0.56
N GLY A 173 -52.03 -26.30 0.60
CA GLY A 173 -52.84 -27.15 -0.26
C GLY A 173 -53.47 -28.29 0.53
N LYS A 174 -54.55 -28.02 1.27
CA LYS A 174 -55.51 -29.08 1.62
C LYS A 174 -56.92 -28.61 1.24
N ALA A 175 -57.26 -28.93 -0.01
CA ALA A 175 -58.65 -28.96 -0.45
C ALA A 175 -59.38 -30.04 0.36
N ALA A 176 -60.50 -29.66 0.96
CA ALA A 176 -61.55 -30.60 1.33
C ALA A 176 -62.71 -30.36 0.35
N ALA A 177 -62.99 -31.40 -0.43
CA ALA A 177 -64.17 -31.50 -1.28
C ALA A 177 -65.43 -31.74 -0.43
N ARG A 178 -66.57 -31.42 -1.05
CA ARG A 178 -67.96 -31.40 -0.58
C ARG A 178 -68.53 -32.76 -0.14
N SER A 179 -69.50 -32.69 0.78
CA SER A 179 -70.74 -33.49 1.00
C SER A 179 -71.47 -32.78 2.16
N ASP A 180 -72.75 -32.40 2.18
CA ASP A 180 -73.97 -32.71 1.42
C ASP A 180 -74.79 -31.43 1.16
#